data_AF-A0AAU9Z3N1-F1
#
_entry.id   AF-A0AAU9Z3N1-F1
#
_cell.length_a   1.000
_cell.length_b   1.000
_cell.length_c   1.000
_cell.angle_alpha   90.00
_cell.angle_beta   90.00
_cell.angle_gamma   90.00
#
_symmetry.space_group_name_H-M   'P 1'
#
loop_
_entity.id
_entity.type
_entity.pdbx_description
1 polymer ?
#
loop_
_entity_poly.entity_id
_entity_poly.type
_entity_poly.pdbx_seq_one_letter_code
_entity_poly.pdbx_strand_id
1 'polypeptide(L)'
;MTVFKKLKLLLWKNFILKKRKTLITLLEILMPLIFSAIVLYLRFNHMPKYVLSTNYKAIDISLLPVYFHNYPLKSKFQLVYIPSKSETLKAVTEMVEQTFAVDFEVLGFPSVPLFENYIIKDPKSFYILVGIVFDHSFNSSNEPLPLVVKYDLRFSYVQRNFAPSLKHLFFPEEIEGWCTAFLYPPNLSQEPREFAYADGGNPGEETLKPVTLP
;
A
#
# COMPACT_ATOMS: atom_id res chain seq x y z
N MET A 1 -36.06 -39.18 -49.64
CA MET A 1 -36.64 -37.92 -50.14
C MET A 1 -37.61 -37.23 -49.15
N THR A 2 -38.38 -37.99 -48.36
CA THR A 2 -39.34 -37.45 -47.35
C THR A 2 -38.68 -36.81 -46.12
N VAL A 3 -37.53 -37.34 -45.68
CA VAL A 3 -36.76 -36.83 -44.52
C VAL A 3 -36.25 -35.41 -44.76
N PHE A 4 -35.72 -35.12 -45.95
CA PHE A 4 -35.29 -33.77 -46.33
C PHE A 4 -36.44 -32.76 -46.39
N LYS A 5 -37.62 -33.19 -46.86
CA LYS A 5 -38.83 -32.33 -46.85
C LYS A 5 -39.25 -32.00 -45.41
N LYS A 6 -39.20 -32.97 -44.49
CA LYS A 6 -39.47 -32.75 -43.06
C LYS A 6 -38.42 -31.85 -42.42
N LEU A 7 -37.12 -32.06 -42.69
CA LEU A 7 -36.03 -31.23 -42.20
C LEU A 7 -36.18 -29.77 -42.65
N LYS A 8 -36.49 -29.54 -43.94
CA LYS A 8 -36.73 -28.20 -44.49
C LYS A 8 -37.88 -27.48 -43.77
N LEU A 9 -38.96 -28.20 -43.48
CA LEU A 9 -40.13 -27.65 -42.80
C LEU A 9 -39.82 -27.30 -41.34
N LEU A 10 -39.01 -28.11 -40.65
CA LEU A 10 -38.52 -27.83 -39.30
C LEU A 10 -37.59 -26.61 -39.26
N LEU A 11 -36.65 -26.49 -40.20
CA LEU A 11 -35.77 -25.31 -40.31
C LEU A 11 -36.57 -24.04 -40.60
N TRP A 12 -37.56 -24.11 -41.49
CA TRP A 12 -38.45 -22.98 -41.79
C TRP A 12 -39.25 -22.54 -40.57
N LYS A 13 -39.81 -23.51 -39.82
CA LYS A 13 -40.51 -23.23 -38.56
C LYS A 13 -39.58 -22.56 -37.53
N ASN A 14 -38.38 -23.10 -37.34
CA ASN A 14 -37.39 -22.53 -36.41
C ASN A 14 -36.92 -21.14 -36.84
N PHE A 15 -36.74 -20.91 -38.13
CA PHE A 15 -36.41 -19.59 -38.68
C PHE A 15 -37.52 -18.56 -38.42
N ILE A 16 -38.78 -18.91 -38.66
CA ILE A 16 -39.91 -18.01 -38.36
C ILE A 16 -40.01 -17.71 -36.86
N LEU A 17 -39.80 -18.72 -36.00
CA LEU A 17 -39.80 -18.54 -34.55
C LEU A 17 -38.67 -17.59 -34.10
N LYS A 18 -37.47 -17.73 -34.67
CA LYS A 18 -36.31 -16.87 -34.39
C LYS A 18 -36.53 -15.45 -34.92
N LYS A 19 -37.15 -15.30 -36.11
CA LYS A 19 -37.57 -14.01 -36.70
C LYS A 19 -38.59 -13.25 -35.84
N ARG A 20 -39.48 -13.93 -35.12
CA ARG A 20 -40.45 -13.29 -34.21
C ARG A 20 -39.84 -12.89 -32.86
N LYS A 21 -38.65 -13.40 -32.54
CA LYS A 21 -37.85 -13.10 -31.35
C LYS A 21 -36.56 -12.37 -31.73
N THR A 22 -36.70 -11.27 -32.48
CA THR A 22 -35.57 -10.47 -33.00
C THR A 22 -34.65 -9.95 -31.90
N LEU A 23 -35.21 -9.44 -30.80
CA LEU A 23 -34.43 -8.91 -29.67
C LEU A 23 -33.54 -10.00 -29.04
N ILE A 24 -34.07 -11.21 -28.86
CA ILE A 24 -33.30 -12.33 -28.28
C ILE A 24 -32.19 -12.75 -29.23
N THR A 25 -32.46 -12.81 -30.53
CA THR A 25 -31.44 -13.15 -31.55
C THR A 25 -30.35 -12.09 -31.65
N LEU A 26 -30.72 -10.81 -31.53
CA LEU A 26 -29.78 -9.69 -31.49
C LEU A 26 -28.86 -9.81 -30.26
N LEU A 27 -29.44 -10.07 -29.08
CA LEU A 27 -28.67 -10.25 -27.85
C LEU A 27 -27.74 -11.48 -27.95
N GLU A 28 -28.22 -12.58 -28.53
CA GLU A 28 -27.44 -13.81 -28.75
C GLU A 28 -26.20 -13.57 -29.63
N ILE A 29 -26.29 -12.65 -30.60
CA ILE A 29 -25.16 -12.25 -31.45
C ILE A 29 -24.28 -11.20 -30.76
N LEU A 30 -24.89 -10.26 -30.02
CA LEU A 30 -24.17 -9.17 -29.37
C LEU A 30 -23.33 -9.67 -28.18
N MET A 31 -23.81 -10.66 -27.44
CA MET A 31 -23.10 -11.24 -26.29
C MET A 31 -21.67 -11.71 -26.62
N PRO A 32 -21.43 -12.59 -27.61
CA PRO A 32 -20.07 -13.01 -27.95
C PRO A 32 -19.21 -11.85 -28.51
N LEU A 33 -19.82 -10.86 -29.18
CA LEU A 33 -19.12 -9.69 -29.67
C LEU A 33 -18.63 -8.79 -28.51
N ILE A 34 -19.49 -8.51 -27.53
CA ILE A 34 -19.12 -7.74 -26.33
C ILE A 34 -18.04 -8.49 -25.55
N PHE A 35 -18.20 -9.79 -25.35
CA PHE A 35 -17.20 -10.60 -24.65
C PHE A 35 -15.84 -10.55 -25.36
N SER A 36 -15.83 -10.71 -26.69
CA SER A 36 -14.61 -10.59 -27.49
C SER A 36 -13.99 -9.20 -27.41
N ALA A 37 -14.80 -8.15 -27.45
CA ALA A 37 -14.35 -6.77 -27.32
C ALA A 37 -13.71 -6.50 -25.94
N ILE A 38 -14.30 -7.01 -24.86
CA ILE A 38 -13.74 -6.91 -23.49
C ILE A 38 -12.39 -7.63 -23.42
N VAL A 39 -12.31 -8.86 -23.93
CA VAL A 39 -11.05 -9.63 -23.91
C VAL A 39 -9.95 -8.93 -24.73
N LEU A 40 -10.29 -8.40 -25.91
CA LEU A 40 -9.35 -7.63 -26.73
C LEU A 40 -8.90 -6.35 -26.02
N TYR A 41 -9.83 -5.60 -25.43
CA TYR A 41 -9.52 -4.40 -24.65
C TYR A 41 -8.56 -4.70 -23.51
N LEU A 42 -8.84 -5.74 -22.71
CA LEU A 42 -7.95 -6.19 -21.66
C LEU A 42 -6.58 -6.58 -22.21
N ARG A 43 -6.53 -7.34 -23.32
CA ARG A 43 -5.26 -7.73 -23.95
C ARG A 43 -4.44 -6.54 -24.41
N PHE A 44 -5.06 -5.54 -25.04
CA PHE A 44 -4.36 -4.33 -25.49
C PHE A 44 -3.77 -3.54 -24.32
N ASN A 45 -4.47 -3.47 -23.19
CA ASN A 45 -3.99 -2.78 -22.01
C ASN A 45 -2.81 -3.49 -21.31
N HIS A 46 -2.68 -4.81 -21.50
CA HIS A 46 -1.60 -5.64 -20.90
C HIS A 46 -0.52 -6.05 -21.91
N MET A 47 -0.41 -5.36 -23.05
CA MET A 47 0.71 -5.59 -23.97
C MET A 47 2.01 -5.07 -23.34
N PRO A 48 3.10 -5.85 -23.39
CA PRO A 48 4.38 -5.42 -22.82
C PRO A 48 4.91 -4.23 -23.60
N LYS A 49 5.25 -3.16 -22.87
CA LYS A 49 5.91 -1.99 -23.44
C LYS A 49 7.40 -2.12 -23.23
N TYR A 50 8.17 -1.84 -24.28
CA TYR A 50 9.61 -1.71 -24.14
C TYR A 50 9.94 -0.41 -23.41
N VAL A 51 10.67 -0.51 -22.30
CA VAL A 51 11.13 0.63 -21.52
C VAL A 51 12.65 0.58 -21.46
N LEU A 52 13.30 1.73 -21.70
CA LEU A 52 14.75 1.86 -21.59
C LEU A 52 15.20 1.66 -20.14
N SER A 53 16.48 1.34 -19.94
CA SER A 53 17.06 1.21 -18.60
C SER A 53 16.83 2.47 -17.78
N THR A 54 16.09 2.35 -16.67
CA THR A 54 15.96 3.42 -15.70
C THR A 54 17.16 3.46 -14.78
N ASN A 55 17.67 4.68 -14.55
CA ASN A 55 18.67 4.94 -13.54
C ASN A 55 18.06 5.88 -12.51
N TYR A 56 17.90 5.40 -11.29
CA TYR A 56 17.46 6.21 -10.16
C TYR A 56 18.66 6.89 -9.50
N LYS A 57 18.48 8.12 -9.05
CA LYS A 57 19.52 8.81 -8.28
C LYS A 57 19.60 8.20 -6.88
N ALA A 58 20.82 8.21 -6.32
CA ALA A 58 21.00 7.83 -4.92
C ALA A 58 20.16 8.74 -4.02
N ILE A 59 19.50 8.12 -3.04
CA ILE A 59 18.71 8.81 -2.01
C ILE A 59 19.66 9.12 -0.86
N ASP A 60 19.66 10.38 -0.42
CA ASP A 60 20.39 10.77 0.78
C ASP A 60 19.62 10.32 2.02
N ILE A 61 20.23 9.41 2.80
CA ILE A 61 19.63 8.83 4.01
C ILE A 61 19.74 9.82 5.19
N SER A 62 20.60 10.84 5.06
CA SER A 62 20.82 11.86 6.10
C SER A 62 19.68 12.86 6.17
N LEU A 63 18.89 12.98 5.10
CA LEU A 63 17.78 13.91 5.00
C LEU A 63 16.46 13.18 5.20
N LEU A 64 15.56 13.82 5.95
CA LEU A 64 14.19 13.35 6.02
C LEU A 64 13.51 13.56 4.65
N PRO A 65 12.66 12.61 4.23
CA PRO A 65 11.84 12.77 3.04
C PRO A 65 11.05 14.09 3.02
N VAL A 66 10.86 14.64 1.83
CA VAL A 66 10.21 15.95 1.59
C VAL A 66 8.82 16.07 2.22
N TYR A 67 8.10 14.95 2.40
CA TYR A 67 6.77 14.96 3.02
C TYR A 67 6.78 15.46 4.46
N PHE A 68 7.87 15.27 5.22
CA PHE A 68 7.97 15.77 6.59
C PHE A 68 7.99 17.31 6.66
N HIS A 69 8.41 17.97 5.59
CA HIS A 69 8.52 19.44 5.51
C HIS A 69 7.25 20.09 4.92
N ASN A 70 6.58 19.42 3.99
CA ASN A 70 5.50 20.02 3.19
C ASN A 70 4.09 19.64 3.66
N TYR A 71 3.95 18.74 4.62
CA TYR A 71 2.64 18.35 5.12
C TYR A 71 2.07 19.47 6.00
N PRO A 72 0.82 19.93 5.78
CA PRO A 72 0.17 20.90 6.67
C PRO A 72 -0.14 20.23 8.00
N LEU A 73 0.84 20.24 8.89
CA LEU A 73 0.77 19.62 10.20
C LEU A 73 -0.14 20.45 11.11
N LYS A 74 -1.24 19.86 11.59
CA LYS A 74 -1.99 20.43 12.73
C LYS A 74 -1.23 20.23 14.06
N SER A 75 -0.23 19.34 14.07
CA SER A 75 0.56 18.98 15.25
C SER A 75 1.95 18.48 14.86
N LYS A 76 2.91 18.53 15.80
CA LYS A 76 4.27 18.03 15.59
C LYS A 76 4.27 16.50 15.47
N PHE A 77 5.22 15.95 14.71
CA PHE A 77 5.42 14.51 14.69
C PHE A 77 5.89 14.03 16.07
N GLN A 78 5.61 12.78 16.41
CA GLN A 78 5.88 12.22 17.74
C GLN A 78 6.87 11.07 17.64
N LEU A 79 7.87 11.10 18.51
CA LEU A 79 8.85 10.04 18.70
C LEU A 79 8.61 9.39 20.06
N VAL A 80 8.36 8.08 20.08
CA VAL A 80 7.95 7.39 21.29
C VAL A 80 9.09 6.53 21.84
N TYR A 81 9.29 6.51 23.16
CA TYR A 81 10.22 5.60 23.83
C TYR A 81 9.51 4.75 24.89
N ILE A 82 9.94 3.49 25.01
CA ILE A 82 9.36 2.48 25.90
C ILE A 82 10.50 1.65 26.51
N PRO A 83 10.56 1.46 27.84
CA PRO A 83 9.62 1.94 28.87
C PRO A 83 9.87 3.39 29.34
N SER A 84 8.80 4.13 29.65
CA SER A 84 8.86 5.55 30.05
C SER A 84 9.52 5.83 31.41
N LYS A 85 9.83 4.79 32.18
CA LYS A 85 10.37 4.89 33.54
C LYS A 85 11.80 5.46 33.57
N SER A 86 12.56 5.28 32.50
CA SER A 86 13.96 5.71 32.41
C SER A 86 14.09 7.13 31.86
N GLU A 87 14.76 8.02 32.60
CA GLU A 87 15.16 9.34 32.12
C GLU A 87 16.28 9.25 31.09
N THR A 88 17.13 8.22 31.18
CA THR A 88 18.18 7.97 30.18
C THR A 88 17.59 7.68 28.80
N LEU A 89 16.51 6.89 28.73
CA LEU A 89 15.82 6.65 27.46
C LEU A 89 15.21 7.92 26.89
N LYS A 90 14.64 8.77 27.75
CA LYS A 90 14.12 10.08 27.34
C LYS A 90 15.23 10.93 26.72
N ALA A 91 16.36 11.07 27.40
CA ALA A 91 17.50 11.87 26.93
C ALA A 91 18.09 11.34 25.60
N VAL A 92 18.18 10.02 25.43
CA VAL A 92 18.62 9.43 24.16
C VAL A 92 17.62 9.74 23.04
N THR A 93 16.32 9.66 23.34
CA THR A 93 15.27 9.93 22.34
C THR A 93 15.22 11.42 21.97
N GLU A 94 15.46 12.32 22.92
CA GLU A 94 15.63 13.76 22.68
C GLU A 94 16.89 14.06 21.85
N MET A 95 17.99 13.34 22.05
CA MET A 95 19.19 13.47 21.21
C MET A 95 18.93 13.02 19.77
N VAL A 96 18.16 11.93 19.60
CA VAL A 96 17.72 11.47 18.27
C VAL A 96 16.82 12.50 17.60
N GLU A 97 15.91 13.13 18.36
CA GLU A 97 15.05 14.21 17.87
C GLU A 97 15.88 15.39 17.32
N GLN A 98 16.90 15.83 18.04
CA GLN A 98 17.81 16.90 17.61
C GLN A 98 18.61 16.59 16.34
N THR A 99 18.72 15.31 15.96
CA THR A 99 19.41 14.91 14.73
C THR A 99 18.57 15.25 13.49
N PHE A 100 17.25 15.39 13.65
CA PHE A 100 16.34 15.70 12.56
C PHE A 100 16.16 17.22 12.41
N ALA A 101 16.03 17.68 11.16
CA ALA A 101 15.76 19.10 10.87
C ALA A 101 14.31 19.54 11.14
N VAL A 102 13.45 18.61 11.58
CA VAL A 102 12.02 18.83 11.86
C VAL A 102 11.80 18.58 13.34
N ASP A 103 11.06 19.47 14.01
CA ASP A 103 10.72 19.31 15.42
C ASP A 103 9.85 18.05 15.66
N PHE A 104 10.27 17.18 16.58
CA PHE A 104 9.43 16.10 17.09
C PHE A 104 9.04 16.34 18.56
N GLU A 105 7.88 15.82 18.95
CA GLU A 105 7.46 15.70 20.35
C GLU A 105 7.88 14.32 20.87
N VAL A 106 8.68 14.30 21.94
CA VAL A 106 9.13 13.06 22.58
C VAL A 106 8.11 12.60 23.61
N LEU A 107 7.57 11.40 23.44
CA LEU A 107 6.57 10.82 24.33
C LEU A 107 7.05 9.49 24.93
N GLY A 108 6.86 9.32 26.24
CA GLY A 108 7.19 8.08 26.94
C GLY A 108 5.93 7.24 27.17
N PHE A 109 5.99 5.94 26.84
CA PHE A 109 4.96 4.97 27.25
C PHE A 109 5.52 3.92 28.22
N PRO A 110 4.79 3.53 29.27
CA PRO A 110 5.32 2.60 30.27
C PRO A 110 5.39 1.17 29.77
N SER A 111 4.55 0.78 28.80
CA SER A 111 4.57 -0.56 28.23
C SER A 111 4.09 -0.59 26.77
N VAL A 112 4.46 -1.66 26.07
CA VAL A 112 4.08 -1.88 24.67
C VAL A 112 2.55 -1.97 24.47
N PRO A 113 1.77 -2.71 25.29
CA PRO A 113 0.32 -2.78 25.09
C PRO A 113 -0.40 -1.44 25.26
N LEU A 114 0.14 -0.54 26.10
CA LEU A 114 -0.42 0.80 26.28
C LEU A 114 -0.13 1.69 25.07
N PHE A 115 1.06 1.56 24.49
CA PHE A 115 1.40 2.22 23.23
C PHE A 115 0.56 1.70 22.05
N GLU A 116 0.35 0.39 21.94
CA GLU A 116 -0.52 -0.20 20.90
C GLU A 116 -1.96 0.32 21.02
N ASN A 117 -2.50 0.36 22.25
CA ASN A 117 -3.82 0.94 22.49
C ASN A 117 -3.89 2.42 22.09
N TYR A 118 -2.83 3.19 22.32
CA TYR A 118 -2.75 4.59 21.91
C TYR A 118 -2.76 4.74 20.39
N ILE A 119 -1.99 3.92 19.67
CA ILE A 119 -1.96 3.93 18.20
C ILE A 119 -3.37 3.68 17.62
N ILE A 120 -4.09 2.72 18.19
CA ILE A 120 -5.39 2.27 17.68
C ILE A 120 -6.51 3.27 18.01
N LYS A 121 -6.50 3.86 19.21
CA LYS A 121 -7.67 4.60 19.73
C LYS A 121 -7.56 6.12 19.60
N ASP A 122 -6.37 6.69 19.69
CA ASP A 122 -6.20 8.14 19.73
C ASP A 122 -5.98 8.71 18.32
N PRO A 123 -6.77 9.70 17.86
CA PRO A 123 -6.54 10.33 16.55
C PRO A 123 -5.18 11.05 16.44
N LYS A 124 -4.54 11.41 17.55
CA LYS A 124 -3.17 11.97 17.55
C LYS A 124 -2.13 10.94 17.12
N SER A 125 -2.46 9.65 17.14
CA SER A 125 -1.56 8.59 16.67
C SER A 125 -1.14 8.75 15.21
N PHE A 126 -1.90 9.50 14.42
CA PHE A 126 -1.53 9.92 13.07
C PHE A 126 -0.14 10.56 13.04
N TYR A 127 0.25 11.31 14.08
CA TYR A 127 1.54 12.01 14.13
C TYR A 127 2.69 11.16 14.69
N ILE A 128 2.44 9.94 15.17
CA ILE A 128 3.52 9.05 15.64
C ILE A 128 4.34 8.56 14.44
N LEU A 129 5.64 8.84 14.45
CA LEU A 129 6.55 8.28 13.46
C LEU A 129 6.92 6.83 13.83
N VAL A 130 7.53 6.66 15.01
CA VAL A 130 8.03 5.38 15.47
C VAL A 130 8.04 5.32 16.99
N GLY A 131 7.75 4.14 17.53
CA GLY A 131 7.99 3.77 18.93
C GLY A 131 9.24 2.92 19.05
N ILE A 132 10.17 3.36 19.89
CA ILE A 132 11.42 2.68 20.19
C ILE A 132 11.23 1.89 21.47
N VAL A 133 11.26 0.56 21.36
CA VAL A 133 11.06 -0.36 22.47
C VAL A 133 12.41 -0.91 22.89
N PHE A 134 12.87 -0.56 24.07
CA PHE A 134 14.11 -1.07 24.64
C PHE A 134 13.84 -2.34 25.43
N ASP A 135 14.53 -3.42 25.08
CA ASP A 135 14.47 -4.71 25.77
C ASP A 135 15.35 -4.66 27.03
N HIS A 136 14.93 -3.83 27.99
CA HIS A 136 15.61 -3.65 29.25
C HIS A 136 14.64 -3.26 30.38
N SER A 137 14.78 -3.92 31.54
CA SER A 137 13.98 -3.63 32.73
C SER A 137 14.70 -2.65 33.64
N PHE A 138 14.25 -1.39 33.65
CA PHE A 138 14.81 -0.36 34.54
C PHE A 138 14.22 -0.44 35.95
N ASN A 139 15.08 -0.61 36.95
CA ASN A 139 14.70 -0.63 38.35
C ASN A 139 14.54 0.79 38.91
N SER A 140 15.42 1.71 38.48
CA SER A 140 15.37 3.14 38.82
C SER A 140 15.27 4.03 37.59
N SER A 141 14.83 5.27 37.75
CA SER A 141 14.68 6.21 36.62
C SER A 141 16.01 6.67 36.05
N ASN A 142 17.05 6.73 36.88
CA ASN A 142 18.36 7.28 36.54
C ASN A 142 19.39 6.17 36.27
N GLU A 143 18.92 4.96 36.05
CA GLU A 143 19.77 3.81 35.73
C GLU A 143 20.34 3.96 34.31
N PRO A 144 21.67 3.86 34.15
CA PRO A 144 22.30 4.00 32.84
C PRO A 144 21.92 2.86 31.91
N LEU A 145 21.96 3.13 30.61
CA LEU A 145 21.81 2.10 29.59
C LEU A 145 22.95 1.07 29.68
N PRO A 146 22.67 -0.24 29.51
CA PRO A 146 23.71 -1.24 29.42
C PRO A 146 24.59 -0.99 28.18
N LEU A 147 25.82 -1.50 28.21
CA LEU A 147 26.78 -1.37 27.08
C LEU A 147 26.23 -1.99 25.78
N VAL A 148 25.43 -3.04 25.90
CA VAL A 148 24.75 -3.69 24.78
C VAL A 148 23.26 -3.49 24.95
N VAL A 149 22.64 -2.80 24.00
CA VAL A 149 21.23 -2.45 24.02
C VAL A 149 20.52 -3.18 22.90
N LYS A 150 19.49 -3.94 23.24
CA LYS A 150 18.56 -4.50 22.27
C LYS A 150 17.32 -3.63 22.22
N TYR A 151 16.92 -3.24 21.02
CA TYR A 151 15.75 -2.39 20.80
C TYR A 151 14.98 -2.83 19.55
N ASP A 152 13.67 -2.63 19.59
CA ASP A 152 12.76 -2.86 18.48
C ASP A 152 12.12 -1.54 18.06
N LEU A 153 12.00 -1.33 16.75
CA LEU A 153 11.29 -0.18 16.20
C LEU A 153 9.87 -0.58 15.80
N ARG A 154 8.88 0.18 16.27
CA ARG A 154 7.46 -0.04 16.01
C ARG A 154 6.87 1.14 15.26
N PHE A 155 6.63 0.95 13.97
CA PHE A 155 6.02 1.97 13.13
C PHE A 155 4.50 1.93 13.23
N SER A 156 3.89 3.11 13.02
CA SER A 156 2.44 3.22 12.91
C SER A 156 1.94 2.60 11.60
N TYR A 157 0.76 1.98 11.64
CA TYR A 157 0.11 1.39 10.47
C TYR A 157 -0.40 2.44 9.45
N VAL A 158 -0.33 3.73 9.79
CA VAL A 158 -0.82 4.82 8.95
C VAL A 158 0.19 5.13 7.85
N GLN A 159 -0.26 5.15 6.59
CA GLN A 159 0.54 5.61 5.45
C GLN A 159 0.50 7.14 5.37
N ARG A 160 1.67 7.78 5.37
CA ARG A 160 1.80 9.26 5.40
C ARG A 160 2.32 9.86 4.09
N ASN A 161 2.83 9.02 3.20
CA ASN A 161 3.40 9.45 1.90
C ASN A 161 2.31 9.64 0.82
N PHE A 162 1.05 9.86 1.23
CA PHE A 162 -0.07 9.90 0.32
C PHE A 162 -0.33 11.32 -0.18
N ALA A 163 -0.10 11.55 -1.46
CA ALA A 163 -0.63 12.71 -2.15
C ALA A 163 -2.07 12.38 -2.61
N PRO A 164 -3.10 13.16 -2.23
CA PRO A 164 -4.46 12.92 -2.70
C PRO A 164 -4.51 13.11 -4.21
N SER A 165 -4.56 12.00 -4.94
CA SER A 165 -4.72 12.01 -6.39
C SER A 165 -6.20 12.09 -6.75
N LEU A 166 -6.53 12.68 -7.90
CA LEU A 166 -7.90 12.74 -8.43
C LEU A 166 -8.56 11.35 -8.56
N LYS A 167 -7.77 10.26 -8.63
CA LYS A 167 -8.29 8.88 -8.63
C LYS A 167 -9.07 8.54 -7.36
N HIS A 168 -8.66 9.07 -6.20
CA HIS A 168 -9.33 8.83 -4.92
C HIS A 168 -10.78 9.37 -4.90
N LEU A 169 -11.08 10.38 -5.72
CA LEU A 169 -12.44 10.92 -5.87
C LEU A 169 -13.39 9.97 -6.62
N PHE A 170 -12.84 9.11 -7.48
CA PHE A 170 -13.62 8.16 -8.29
C PHE A 170 -13.55 6.72 -7.77
N PHE A 171 -12.48 6.36 -7.04
CA PHE A 171 -12.24 5.03 -6.48
C PHE A 171 -11.81 5.15 -5.01
N PRO A 172 -12.74 5.38 -4.07
CA PRO A 172 -12.43 5.51 -2.64
C PRO A 172 -11.93 4.20 -2.00
N GLU A 173 -11.97 3.07 -2.71
CA GLU A 173 -11.52 1.75 -2.24
C GLU A 173 -10.17 1.31 -2.82
N GLU A 174 -9.43 2.17 -3.54
CA GLU A 174 -8.02 1.85 -3.86
C GLU A 174 -7.25 1.66 -2.55
N ILE A 175 -6.69 0.46 -2.37
CA ILE A 175 -6.21 -0.11 -1.11
C ILE A 175 -5.45 0.93 -0.27
N GLU A 176 -6.13 1.46 0.74
CA GLU A 176 -5.57 2.49 1.62
C GLU A 176 -4.62 1.82 2.62
N GLY A 177 -3.36 2.26 2.66
CA GLY A 177 -2.37 1.80 3.64
C GLY A 177 -1.33 0.83 3.09
N TRP A 178 -0.64 0.16 4.00
CA TRP A 178 0.54 -0.66 3.68
C TRP A 178 0.26 -1.93 2.87
N CYS A 179 -1.00 -2.21 2.51
CA CYS A 179 -1.41 -3.36 1.70
C CYS A 179 -0.93 -4.73 2.25
N THR A 180 -0.65 -4.84 3.55
CA THR A 180 -0.09 -6.05 4.19
C THR A 180 -1.01 -7.27 4.16
N ALA A 181 -2.27 -7.10 3.76
CA ALA A 181 -3.21 -8.19 3.56
C ALA A 181 -2.96 -8.98 2.26
N PHE A 182 -2.19 -8.42 1.31
CA PHE A 182 -2.00 -9.00 -0.01
C PHE A 182 -0.54 -9.42 -0.24
N LEU A 183 -0.35 -10.67 -0.66
CA LEU A 183 0.98 -11.18 -1.09
C LEU A 183 1.44 -10.60 -2.43
N TYR A 184 0.50 -10.15 -3.26
CA TYR A 184 0.75 -9.53 -4.57
C TYR A 184 -0.26 -8.40 -4.77
N PRO A 185 0.11 -7.32 -5.47
CA PRO A 185 -0.86 -6.28 -5.81
C PRO A 185 -2.01 -6.89 -6.64
N PRO A 186 -3.26 -6.43 -6.44
CA PRO A 186 -4.42 -7.00 -7.15
C PRO A 186 -4.34 -6.84 -8.68
N ASN A 187 -3.63 -5.80 -9.14
CA ASN A 187 -3.35 -5.56 -10.55
C ASN A 187 -1.83 -5.50 -10.75
N LEU A 188 -1.24 -6.61 -11.19
CA LEU A 188 0.17 -6.66 -11.55
C LEU A 188 0.40 -5.85 -12.83
N SER A 189 1.21 -4.80 -12.73
CA SER A 189 1.74 -4.13 -13.92
C SER A 189 2.91 -4.93 -14.48
N GLN A 190 3.06 -4.93 -15.81
CA GLN A 190 4.27 -5.45 -16.46
C GLN A 190 5.42 -4.44 -16.42
N GLU A 191 5.14 -3.20 -16.02
CA GLU A 191 6.13 -2.14 -15.86
C GLU A 191 6.76 -2.22 -14.45
N PRO A 192 8.00 -1.75 -14.25
CA PRO A 192 8.58 -1.60 -12.92
C PRO A 192 7.60 -0.85 -12.00
N ARG A 193 7.46 -1.32 -10.77
CA ARG A 193 6.59 -0.66 -9.79
C ARG A 193 6.95 0.80 -9.70
N GLU A 194 5.91 1.65 -9.77
CA GLU A 194 6.02 3.08 -9.52
C GLU A 194 7.19 3.71 -10.29
N PHE A 195 7.28 3.37 -11.57
CA PHE A 195 8.37 3.76 -12.47
C PHE A 195 8.76 5.25 -12.38
N ALA A 196 7.78 6.12 -12.15
CA ALA A 196 7.95 7.57 -12.05
C ALA A 196 8.60 8.04 -10.73
N TYR A 197 8.67 7.17 -9.72
CA TYR A 197 9.06 7.51 -8.35
C TYR A 197 10.39 6.85 -7.99
N ALA A 198 11.42 7.69 -7.75
CA ALA A 198 12.75 7.21 -7.41
C ALA A 198 12.87 6.65 -5.97
N ASP A 199 11.90 6.97 -5.12
CA ASP A 199 11.79 6.50 -3.73
C ASP A 199 11.00 5.18 -3.60
N GLY A 200 10.63 4.55 -4.72
CA GLY A 200 9.89 3.28 -4.76
C GLY A 200 8.37 3.43 -4.68
N GLY A 201 7.85 4.66 -4.55
CA GLY A 201 6.42 4.97 -4.57
C GLY A 201 5.60 4.24 -3.51
N ASN A 202 4.39 3.82 -3.85
CA ASN A 202 3.49 3.17 -2.89
C ASN A 202 4.00 1.77 -2.46
N PRO A 203 3.81 1.42 -1.17
CA PRO A 203 4.16 0.11 -0.66
C PRO A 203 3.27 -0.96 -1.31
N GLY A 204 3.90 -1.94 -1.92
CA GLY A 204 3.30 -3.24 -2.25
C GLY A 204 4.27 -4.34 -1.84
N GLU A 205 3.79 -5.54 -1.52
CA GLU A 205 4.71 -6.65 -1.24
C GLU A 205 5.18 -7.28 -2.55
N GLU A 206 6.34 -6.87 -3.06
CA GLU A 206 6.98 -7.62 -4.15
C GLU A 206 8.50 -7.77 -4.00
N THR A 207 9.10 -7.19 -2.94
CA THR A 207 10.56 -7.10 -2.79
C THR A 207 11.16 -7.91 -1.62
N LEU A 208 10.40 -8.79 -0.96
CA LEU A 208 10.96 -9.74 0.02
C LEU A 208 11.19 -11.14 -0.56
N LYS A 209 11.65 -11.24 -1.81
CA LYS A 209 12.40 -12.44 -2.19
C LYS A 209 13.82 -12.27 -1.66
N PRO A 210 14.33 -13.16 -0.81
CA PRO A 210 15.71 -13.11 -0.37
C PRO A 210 16.59 -13.21 -1.63
N VAL A 211 17.34 -12.14 -1.90
CA VAL A 211 18.44 -12.19 -2.85
C VAL A 211 19.50 -13.07 -2.18
N THR A 212 19.43 -14.38 -2.43
CA THR A 212 20.59 -15.25 -2.27
C THR A 212 21.61 -14.78 -3.28
N LEU A 213 22.58 -14.00 -2.81
CA LEU A 213 23.80 -13.72 -3.57
C LEU A 213 24.56 -15.04 -3.76
N PRO A 214 25.17 -15.27 -4.94
CA PRO A 214 26.04 -16.42 -5.18
C PRO A 214 27.32 -16.38 -4.33
#